data_AF-A0A7J9IB66-F1
#
_entry.id   AF-A0A7J9IB66-F1
#
_cell.length_a   1.000
_cell.length_b   1.000
_cell.length_c   1.000
_cell.angle_alpha   90.00
_cell.angle_beta   90.00
_cell.angle_gamma   90.00
#
_symmetry.space_group_name_H-M   'P 1'
#
loop_
_entity.id
_entity.type
_entity.pdbx_description
1 polymer ?
#
loop_
_entity_poly.entity_id
_entity_poly.type
_entity_poly.pdbx_seq_one_letter_code
_entity_poly.pdbx_strand_id
1 'polypeptide(L)'
;MEYSRKVPMANCTVIEERDTSEGKVKGQGTGTCLVVTLFTEDPEDSINKAILKDGLARLEKRMKWESNERKLMLNKLEECQKEAKTGWRGMW
;
A
#
# COMPACT_ATOMS: atom_id res chain seq x y z
N MET A 1 4.01 19.77 28.64
CA MET A 1 4.92 18.95 27.81
C MET A 1 4.57 17.50 28.09
N GLU A 2 3.64 16.96 27.31
CA GLU A 2 3.13 15.61 27.53
C GLU A 2 3.82 14.64 26.58
N TYR A 3 4.28 13.55 27.19
CA TYR A 3 5.20 12.58 26.63
C TYR A 3 4.61 11.86 25.42
N SER A 4 5.46 11.72 24.40
CA SER A 4 5.28 10.90 23.21
C SER A 4 4.69 9.52 23.57
N ARG A 5 3.41 9.31 23.25
CA ARG A 5 2.80 7.99 23.27
C ARG A 5 3.40 7.19 22.11
N LYS A 6 4.22 6.19 22.44
CA LYS A 6 4.54 5.09 21.52
C LYS A 6 3.24 4.37 21.22
N VAL A 7 2.63 4.65 20.07
CA VAL A 7 1.56 3.82 19.51
C VAL A 7 2.20 2.47 19.17
N PRO A 8 1.69 1.34 19.70
CA PRO A 8 2.20 0.05 19.32
C PRO A 8 1.96 -0.15 17.82
N MET A 9 3.06 -0.24 17.06
CA MET A 9 3.08 -0.41 15.60
C MET A 9 2.43 -1.72 15.12
N ALA A 10 1.89 -2.53 16.03
CA ALA A 10 1.30 -3.84 15.79
C ALA A 10 -0.14 -3.81 15.23
N ASN A 11 -0.83 -2.66 15.28
CA ASN A 11 -2.24 -2.57 14.88
C ASN A 11 -2.46 -1.78 13.58
N CYS A 12 -1.46 -1.04 13.13
CA CYS A 12 -1.57 -0.10 12.01
C CYS A 12 -1.17 -0.72 10.66
N THR A 13 -0.99 -2.05 10.58
CA THR A 13 -0.48 -2.72 9.38
C THR A 13 -1.21 -4.03 9.13
N VAL A 14 -1.67 -4.24 7.89
CA VAL A 14 -2.26 -5.51 7.43
C VAL A 14 -1.34 -6.13 6.39
N ILE A 15 -1.02 -7.43 6.55
CA ILE A 15 -0.23 -8.18 5.58
C ILE A 15 -1.19 -8.77 4.53
N GLU A 16 -1.07 -8.32 3.29
CA GLU A 16 -1.91 -8.75 2.17
C GLU A 16 -1.33 -9.98 1.47
N GLU A 17 -0.01 -10.09 1.40
CA GLU A 17 0.69 -11.20 0.76
C GLU A 17 2.06 -11.41 1.39
N ARG A 18 2.45 -12.69 1.45
CA ARG A 18 3.82 -13.09 1.74
C ARG A 18 4.38 -13.76 0.49
N ASP A 19 5.22 -13.05 -0.23
CA ASP A 19 5.97 -13.64 -1.31
C ASP A 19 7.22 -14.32 -0.74
N THR A 20 7.16 -15.65 -0.69
CA THR A 20 8.29 -16.51 -0.32
C THR A 20 9.05 -16.99 -1.56
N SER A 21 8.69 -16.52 -2.76
CA SER A 21 9.41 -16.91 -3.96
C SER A 21 10.81 -16.32 -3.94
N GLU A 22 11.83 -17.16 -4.06
CA GLU A 22 13.24 -16.76 -4.12
C GLU A 22 13.60 -16.17 -5.51
N GLY A 23 12.66 -15.44 -6.12
CA GLY A 23 12.79 -14.83 -7.42
C GLY A 23 13.80 -13.70 -7.41
N LYS A 24 15.02 -13.96 -7.90
CA LYS A 24 16.07 -12.95 -8.01
C LYS A 24 15.73 -11.89 -9.07
N VAL A 25 15.20 -10.75 -8.65
CA VAL A 25 15.26 -9.51 -9.43
C VAL A 25 16.53 -8.76 -9.03
N LYS A 26 17.30 -8.24 -10.01
CA LYS A 26 18.50 -7.45 -9.73
C LYS A 26 18.15 -6.27 -8.82
N GLY A 27 18.70 -6.24 -7.61
CA GLY A 27 18.48 -5.18 -6.62
C GLY A 27 17.52 -5.53 -5.49
N GLN A 28 16.81 -6.66 -5.56
CA GLN A 28 15.97 -7.15 -4.48
C GLN A 28 16.85 -7.92 -3.48
N GLY A 29 16.86 -7.51 -2.21
CA GLY A 29 17.56 -8.22 -1.14
C GLY A 29 17.06 -9.67 -1.04
N THR A 30 17.93 -10.60 -0.64
CA THR A 30 17.55 -12.00 -0.43
C THR A 30 16.66 -12.12 0.82
N GLY A 31 15.37 -12.42 0.65
CA GLY A 31 14.43 -12.62 1.76
C GLY A 31 12.96 -12.59 1.33
N THR A 32 12.07 -12.99 2.26
CA THR A 32 10.61 -12.91 2.06
C THR A 32 10.16 -11.47 1.84
N CYS A 33 9.44 -11.22 0.75
CA CYS A 33 8.82 -9.93 0.52
C CYS A 33 7.40 -9.92 1.09
N LEU A 34 7.08 -8.94 1.92
CA LEU A 34 5.75 -8.77 2.48
C LEU A 34 5.07 -7.60 1.78
N VAL A 35 3.91 -7.85 1.16
CA VAL A 35 3.04 -6.78 0.67
C VAL A 35 2.13 -6.38 1.81
N VAL A 36 2.16 -5.11 2.19
CA VAL A 36 1.44 -4.59 3.35
C VAL A 36 0.58 -3.38 3.02
N THR A 37 -0.56 -3.29 3.71
CA THR A 37 -1.38 -2.08 3.77
C THR A 37 -1.10 -1.39 5.10
N LEU A 38 -0.64 -0.15 5.03
CA LEU A 38 -0.39 0.68 6.19
C LEU A 38 -1.58 1.60 6.48
N PHE A 39 -1.88 1.76 7.76
CA PHE A 39 -2.92 2.60 8.32
C PHE A 39 -2.29 3.59 9.30
N THR A 40 -3.01 4.67 9.61
CA THR A 40 -2.61 5.61 10.66
C THR A 40 -3.09 5.10 12.03
N GLU A 41 -3.18 5.97 13.03
CA GLU A 41 -3.81 5.61 14.31
C GLU A 41 -5.29 5.24 14.12
N ASP A 42 -5.94 5.78 13.08
CA ASP A 42 -7.30 5.46 12.69
C ASP A 42 -7.32 4.32 11.65
N PRO A 43 -7.99 3.18 11.94
CA PRO A 43 -7.97 2.00 11.07
C PRO A 43 -8.71 2.18 9.74
N GLU A 44 -9.47 3.27 9.57
CA GLU A 44 -10.14 3.61 8.32
C GLU A 44 -9.23 4.41 7.38
N ASP A 45 -8.22 5.09 7.93
CA ASP A 45 -7.31 5.94 7.21
C ASP A 45 -6.06 5.16 6.78
N SER A 46 -5.99 4.89 5.49
CA SER A 46 -4.90 4.11 4.89
C SER A 46 -3.89 5.03 4.23
N ILE A 47 -2.64 4.91 4.66
CA ILE A 47 -1.50 5.63 4.11
C ILE A 47 -1.37 5.36 2.60
N ASN A 48 -1.60 4.11 2.18
CA ASN A 48 -1.54 3.72 0.76
C ASN A 48 -2.55 4.50 -0.09
N LYS A 49 -3.76 4.76 0.43
CA LYS A 49 -4.77 5.56 -0.26
C LYS A 49 -4.33 7.02 -0.38
N ALA A 50 -3.82 7.60 0.71
CA ALA A 50 -3.38 8.99 0.75
C ALA A 50 -2.28 9.27 -0.29
N ILE A 51 -1.24 8.44 -0.32
CA ILE A 51 -0.12 8.57 -1.26
C ILE A 51 -0.61 8.50 -2.72
N LEU A 52 -1.55 7.61 -3.03
CA LEU A 52 -2.11 7.49 -4.39
C LEU A 52 -3.03 8.67 -4.75
N LYS A 53 -3.83 9.16 -3.81
CA LYS A 53 -4.75 10.29 -4.00
C LYS A 53 -4.01 11.61 -4.23
N ASP A 54 -2.83 11.76 -3.65
CA ASP A 54 -1.96 12.92 -3.87
C ASP A 54 -1.05 12.76 -5.09
N GLY A 55 -1.13 11.63 -5.80
CA GLY A 55 -0.34 11.36 -6.99
C GLY A 55 1.16 11.21 -6.71
N LEU A 56 1.53 10.79 -5.50
CA LEU A 56 2.93 10.59 -5.10
C LEU A 56 3.46 9.20 -5.48
N ALA A 57 2.56 8.27 -5.81
CA ALA A 57 2.91 6.94 -6.29
C ALA A 57 1.98 6.48 -7.41
N ARG A 58 2.35 5.36 -8.04
CA ARG A 58 1.54 4.64 -9.01
C ARG A 58 1.34 3.21 -8.53
N LEU A 59 0.15 2.66 -8.76
CA LEU A 59 -0.13 1.25 -8.52
C LEU A 59 0.75 0.35 -9.38
N GLU A 60 1.26 -0.71 -8.76
CA GLU A 60 1.98 -1.78 -9.43
C GLU A 60 1.10 -2.54 -10.42
N LYS A 61 1.74 -3.26 -11.33
CA LYS A 61 1.04 -4.07 -12.32
C LYS A 61 0.34 -5.24 -11.62
N ARG A 62 -0.98 -5.35 -11.82
CA ARG A 62 -1.79 -6.46 -11.29
C ARG A 62 -1.25 -7.81 -11.76
N MET A 63 -1.19 -8.79 -10.85
CA MET A 63 -0.89 -10.16 -11.24
C MET A 63 -2.10 -10.82 -11.90
N LYS A 64 -1.86 -11.88 -12.69
CA LYS A 64 -2.92 -12.65 -13.35
C LYS A 64 -3.77 -13.43 -12.35
N TRP A 65 -3.20 -13.78 -11.20
CA TRP A 65 -3.79 -14.70 -10.21
C TRP A 65 -3.93 -14.05 -8.83
N GLU A 66 -4.55 -12.87 -8.77
CA GLU A 66 -4.85 -12.19 -7.51
C GLU A 66 -6.03 -12.85 -6.77
N SER A 67 -5.97 -12.88 -5.44
CA SER A 67 -7.11 -13.26 -4.59
C SER A 67 -8.28 -12.26 -4.76
N ASN A 68 -9.51 -12.70 -4.48
CA ASN A 68 -10.69 -11.84 -4.65
C ASN A 68 -10.67 -10.61 -3.71
N GLU A 69 -10.21 -10.80 -2.47
CA GLU A 69 -10.05 -9.71 -1.49
C GLU A 69 -9.05 -8.66 -1.98
N ARG A 70 -7.89 -9.11 -2.48
CA ARG A 70 -6.87 -8.23 -3.03
C ARG A 70 -7.33 -7.50 -4.28
N LYS A 71 -8.10 -8.15 -5.15
CA LYS A 71 -8.72 -7.46 -6.31
C LYS A 71 -9.62 -6.32 -5.87
N LEU A 72 -10.43 -6.52 -4.83
CA LEU A 72 -11.31 -5.49 -4.30
C LEU A 72 -10.51 -4.32 -3.71
N MET A 73 -9.44 -4.60 -2.97
CA MET A 73 -8.53 -3.57 -2.45
C MET A 73 -7.86 -2.79 -3.57
N LEU A 74 -7.29 -3.47 -4.57
CA LEU A 74 -6.66 -2.83 -5.73
C LEU A 74 -7.65 -1.96 -6.52
N ASN A 75 -8.91 -2.36 -6.63
CA ASN A 75 -9.94 -1.54 -7.29
C ASN A 75 -10.19 -0.22 -6.54
N LYS A 76 -10.26 -0.26 -5.20
CA LYS A 76 -10.41 0.94 -4.37
C LYS A 76 -9.20 1.86 -4.51
N LEU A 77 -7.98 1.30 -4.54
CA LEU A 77 -6.76 2.09 -4.74
C LEU A 77 -6.67 2.69 -6.16
N GLU A 78 -7.19 1.99 -7.17
CA GLU A 78 -7.21 2.47 -8.55
C GLU A 78 -8.11 3.69 -8.72
N GLU A 79 -9.21 3.75 -7.97
CA GLU A 79 -10.08 4.92 -7.89
C GLU A 79 -9.32 6.13 -7.34
N CYS A 80 -8.56 5.98 -6.24
CA CYS A 80 -7.74 7.06 -5.69
C CYS A 80 -6.72 7.60 -6.71
N GLN A 81 -6.10 6.72 -7.50
CA GLN A 81 -5.16 7.15 -8.55
C GLN A 81 -5.89 7.86 -9.72
N LYS A 82 -7.12 7.44 -10.05
CA LYS A 82 -7.93 8.14 -11.06
C LYS A 82 -8.27 9.55 -10.59
N GLU A 83 -8.63 9.73 -9.32
CA GLU A 83 -8.85 11.05 -8.73
C GLU A 83 -7.60 11.94 -8.87
N ALA A 84 -6.43 11.41 -8.54
CA ALA A 84 -5.16 12.13 -8.67
C ALA A 84 -4.88 12.57 -10.12
N LYS A 85 -5.14 11.70 -11.10
CA LYS A 85 -5.01 12.02 -12.53
C LYS A 85 -5.99 13.09 -12.99
N THR A 86 -7.26 12.96 -12.60
CA THR A 86 -8.28 13.96 -12.95
C THR A 86 -8.01 15.31 -12.29
N GLY A 87 -7.39 15.28 -11.11
CA GLY A 87 -7.01 16.47 -10.34
C GLY A 87 -5.62 17.00 -10.63
N TRP A 88 -4.86 16.40 -11.56
CA TRP A 88 -3.50 16.81 -11.96
C TRP A 88 -2.58 16.97 -10.73
N ARG A 89 -2.61 15.96 -9.86
CA ARG A 89 -1.90 15.97 -8.57
C ARG A 89 -0.59 15.21 -8.66
N GLY A 90 0.43 15.72 -7.97
CA GLY A 90 1.71 15.06 -7.82
C GLY A 90 2.39 14.82 -9.17
N MET A 91 2.55 13.55 -9.54
CA MET A 91 3.22 13.13 -10.77
C MET A 91 2.33 13.10 -12.03
N TRP A 92 1.03 13.37 -11.91
CA TRP A 92 0.05 13.21 -12.99
C TRP A 92 -0.34 14.51 -13.67
#